data_AF-L0EW69-F1
#
_entry.id   AF-L0EW69-F1
#
_cell.length_a   1.000
_cell.length_b   1.000
_cell.length_c   1.000
_cell.angle_alpha   90.00
_cell.angle_beta   90.00
_cell.angle_gamma   90.00
#
_symmetry.space_group_name_H-M   'P 1'
#
loop_
_entity.id
_entity.type
_entity.pdbx_description
1 polymer ?
#
loop_
_entity_poly.entity_id
_entity_poly.type
_entity_poly.pdbx_seq_one_letter_code
_entity_poly.pdbx_strand_id
1 'polypeptide(L)'
;MLLITAFILGPFLTNYKIHHYFVNIIFIKYFFPLILKMYHSELPGVFIKNPFPKVVNGSIWTIPAEIYCYILVMVFGIFGFFKKRSRIFILLIFSIILHVVKPLSRTKWLIFEFIYGLFFFYNINLLTKKPIYVMLFFFISSAIFFKIGYQNLIFEMSLPPCILLLGIYKIPFFFRIKEYIGDLSYGVYIYGFPVQQTISSLYGSKISFSLNFLLSLLLTIVFSFLSYNYIEKPILKLKPSRKY
;
A
#
# COMPACT_ATOMS: atom_id res chain seq x y z
N MET A 1 -4.43 7.32 11.97
CA MET A 1 -5.61 6.88 11.19
C MET A 1 -6.53 5.93 11.97
N LEU A 2 -6.04 4.79 12.50
CA LEU A 2 -6.88 3.84 13.27
C LEU A 2 -7.73 4.50 14.36
N LEU A 3 -7.14 5.43 15.12
CA LEU A 3 -7.87 6.18 16.15
C LEU A 3 -8.96 7.08 15.55
N ILE A 4 -8.67 7.75 14.43
CA ILE A 4 -9.63 8.64 13.74
C ILE A 4 -10.81 7.82 13.23
N THR A 5 -10.55 6.67 12.61
CA THR A 5 -11.62 5.81 12.10
C THR A 5 -12.43 5.19 13.23
N ALA A 6 -11.79 4.73 14.30
CA ALA A 6 -12.47 4.06 15.41
C ALA A 6 -13.23 5.01 16.34
N PHE A 7 -12.69 6.20 16.65
CA PHE A 7 -13.26 7.11 17.66
C PHE A 7 -13.99 8.32 17.08
N ILE A 8 -13.75 8.67 15.82
CA ILE A 8 -14.43 9.79 15.17
C ILE A 8 -15.41 9.24 14.14
N LEU A 9 -14.90 8.67 13.04
CA LEU A 9 -15.73 8.24 11.92
C LEU A 9 -16.72 7.13 12.30
N GLY A 10 -16.29 6.14 13.08
CA GLY A 10 -17.12 5.01 13.50
C GLY A 10 -18.38 5.42 14.26
N PRO A 11 -18.28 6.20 15.36
CA PRO A 11 -19.41 6.78 16.06
C PRO A 11 -20.41 7.56 15.20
N PHE A 12 -19.92 8.32 14.20
CA PHE A 12 -20.79 9.09 13.31
C PHE A 12 -21.55 8.23 12.28
N LEU A 13 -21.01 7.06 11.91
CA LEU A 13 -21.50 6.25 10.80
C LEU A 13 -21.99 4.86 11.21
N THR A 14 -21.96 4.54 12.51
CA THR A 14 -22.43 3.25 13.01
C THR A 14 -23.95 3.19 13.08
N ASN A 15 -24.52 2.05 12.68
CA ASN A 15 -25.94 1.75 12.88
C ASN A 15 -26.27 1.27 14.30
N TYR A 16 -25.27 1.10 15.18
CA TYR A 16 -25.46 0.66 16.56
C TYR A 16 -25.57 1.83 17.52
N LYS A 17 -26.23 1.63 18.67
CA LYS A 17 -26.14 2.60 19.77
C LYS A 17 -24.68 2.72 20.22
N ILE A 18 -24.26 3.94 20.55
CA ILE A 18 -22.87 4.28 20.85
C ILE A 18 -22.23 3.37 21.92
N HIS A 19 -22.98 3.00 22.96
CA HIS A 19 -22.51 2.08 24.00
C HIS A 19 -22.22 0.68 23.44
N HIS A 20 -23.14 0.13 22.63
CA HIS A 20 -22.96 -1.18 22.00
C HIS A 20 -21.83 -1.19 20.98
N TYR A 21 -21.51 -0.04 20.37
CA TYR A 21 -20.36 0.10 19.49
C TYR A 21 -19.04 -0.12 20.24
N PHE A 22 -18.81 0.59 21.35
CA PHE A 22 -17.52 0.52 22.07
C PHE A 22 -17.30 -0.79 22.85
N VAL A 23 -18.36 -1.43 23.34
CA VAL A 23 -18.28 -2.71 24.08
C VAL A 23 -18.14 -3.91 23.13
N ASN A 24 -18.36 -3.73 21.82
CA ASN A 24 -18.31 -4.82 20.86
C ASN A 24 -16.90 -5.39 20.68
N ILE A 25 -16.78 -6.72 20.65
CA ILE A 25 -15.49 -7.38 20.40
C ILE A 25 -14.85 -6.96 19.06
N ILE A 26 -15.64 -6.65 18.03
CA ILE A 26 -15.15 -6.18 16.72
C ILE A 26 -14.39 -4.85 16.88
N PHE A 27 -14.84 -3.95 17.75
CA PHE A 27 -14.13 -2.70 18.03
C PHE A 27 -12.72 -2.96 18.57
N ILE A 28 -12.58 -3.91 19.51
CA ILE A 28 -11.27 -4.29 20.05
C ILE A 28 -10.41 -4.93 18.95
N LYS A 29 -10.99 -5.85 18.17
CA LYS A 29 -10.28 -6.54 17.07
C LYS A 29 -9.71 -5.59 16.03
N TYR A 30 -10.35 -4.43 15.81
CA TYR A 30 -9.91 -3.41 14.87
C TYR A 30 -8.46 -2.91 15.14
N PHE A 31 -8.03 -2.92 16.40
CA PHE A 31 -6.69 -2.47 16.79
C PHE A 31 -5.61 -3.56 16.71
N PHE A 32 -5.99 -4.82 16.51
CA PHE A 32 -5.06 -5.96 16.53
C PHE A 32 -5.08 -6.76 15.23
N PRO A 33 -4.84 -6.13 14.06
CA PRO A 33 -4.87 -6.82 12.77
C PRO A 33 -3.80 -7.93 12.66
N LEU A 34 -2.70 -7.82 13.41
CA LEU A 34 -1.59 -8.77 13.37
C LEU A 34 -1.83 -10.06 14.16
N ILE A 35 -2.52 -9.95 15.29
CA ILE A 35 -2.71 -11.08 16.22
C ILE A 35 -3.75 -12.06 15.68
N LEU A 36 -4.72 -11.58 14.90
CA LEU A 36 -5.91 -12.35 14.54
C LEU A 36 -5.85 -13.02 13.16
N LYS A 37 -4.78 -12.85 12.37
CA LYS A 37 -4.68 -13.32 10.96
C LYS A 37 -5.88 -12.93 10.08
N MET A 38 -6.74 -12.05 10.57
CA MET A 38 -7.95 -11.58 9.94
C MET A 38 -7.72 -10.11 9.64
N TYR A 39 -7.89 -9.77 8.37
CA TYR A 39 -7.83 -8.40 7.84
C TYR A 39 -9.04 -7.60 8.34
N HIS A 40 -9.22 -7.53 9.67
CA HIS A 40 -10.33 -6.84 10.31
C HIS A 40 -10.16 -5.34 10.15
N SER A 41 -10.61 -4.88 9.01
CA SER A 41 -10.84 -3.49 8.67
C SER A 41 -12.24 -3.06 9.09
N GLU A 42 -12.96 -3.89 9.85
CA GLU A 42 -14.36 -3.69 10.23
C GLU A 42 -14.50 -2.97 11.57
N LEU A 43 -15.47 -2.07 11.63
CA LEU A 43 -15.97 -1.49 12.88
C LEU A 43 -17.45 -1.86 13.07
N PRO A 44 -17.92 -2.01 14.32
CA PRO A 44 -19.29 -2.42 14.59
C PRO A 44 -20.30 -1.50 13.93
N GLY A 45 -21.16 -2.03 13.06
CA GLY A 45 -22.25 -1.26 12.48
C GLY A 45 -21.87 -0.25 11.40
N VAL A 46 -20.60 -0.15 10.99
CA VAL A 46 -20.12 0.87 10.03
C VAL A 46 -20.10 0.31 8.60
N PHE A 47 -20.57 1.09 7.62
CA PHE A 47 -20.56 0.77 6.18
C PHE A 47 -21.21 -0.57 5.79
N ILE A 48 -22.24 -1.01 6.52
CA ILE A 48 -22.91 -2.29 6.25
C ILE A 48 -23.55 -2.32 4.86
N LYS A 49 -24.04 -1.18 4.37
CA LYS A 49 -24.80 -1.05 3.11
C LYS A 49 -23.96 -0.56 1.93
N ASN A 50 -22.66 -0.32 2.12
CA ASN A 50 -21.81 0.19 1.04
C ASN A 50 -21.52 -0.92 0.00
N PRO A 51 -21.16 -0.56 -1.25
CA PRO A 51 -20.80 -1.53 -2.29
C PRO A 51 -19.66 -2.47 -1.87
N PHE A 52 -18.77 -1.98 -1.01
CA PHE A 52 -17.73 -2.79 -0.38
C PHE A 52 -17.98 -2.78 1.13
N PRO A 53 -18.85 -3.68 1.63
CA PRO A 53 -19.45 -3.57 2.94
C PRO A 53 -18.46 -3.92 4.06
N LYS A 54 -18.70 -3.35 5.24
CA LYS A 54 -17.98 -3.57 6.51
C LYS A 54 -16.52 -3.11 6.55
N VAL A 55 -15.85 -2.92 5.41
CA VAL A 55 -14.44 -2.50 5.39
C VAL A 55 -14.35 -0.98 5.55
N VAL A 56 -13.87 -0.54 6.70
CA VAL A 56 -13.68 0.86 7.05
C VAL A 56 -12.36 1.39 6.52
N ASN A 57 -11.28 0.62 6.67
CA ASN A 57 -9.94 1.03 6.28
C ASN A 57 -9.23 -0.08 5.51
N GLY A 58 -9.24 0.04 4.18
CA GLY A 58 -8.59 -0.90 3.30
C GLY A 58 -7.09 -0.98 3.55
N SER A 59 -6.41 0.13 3.80
CA SER A 59 -4.94 0.17 3.88
C SER A 59 -4.34 -0.70 5.01
N ILE A 60 -5.14 -1.11 6.01
CA ILE A 60 -4.69 -1.99 7.11
C ILE A 60 -4.17 -3.34 6.60
N TRP A 61 -4.66 -3.83 5.45
CA TRP A 61 -4.35 -5.20 5.02
C TRP A 61 -2.88 -5.43 4.63
N THR A 62 -2.12 -4.38 4.29
CA THR A 62 -0.70 -4.49 3.90
C THR A 62 0.24 -4.55 5.11
N ILE A 63 -0.18 -4.02 6.27
CA ILE A 63 0.64 -3.90 7.49
C ILE A 63 1.32 -5.22 7.88
N PRO A 64 0.64 -6.39 7.86
CA PRO A 64 1.32 -7.66 8.14
C PRO A 64 2.48 -7.94 7.18
N ALA A 65 2.29 -7.70 5.88
CA ALA A 65 3.35 -7.90 4.89
C ALA A 65 4.53 -6.94 5.14
N GLU A 66 4.24 -5.68 5.44
CA GLU A 66 5.26 -4.68 5.76
C GLU A 66 6.11 -5.09 6.96
N ILE A 67 5.48 -5.57 8.04
CA ILE A 67 6.18 -6.07 9.23
C ILE A 67 7.07 -7.26 8.90
N TYR A 68 6.58 -8.22 8.10
CA TYR A 68 7.43 -9.33 7.65
C TYR A 68 8.62 -8.83 6.82
N CYS A 69 8.43 -7.85 5.93
CA CYS A 69 9.53 -7.25 5.16
C CYS A 69 10.55 -6.56 6.08
N TYR A 70 10.12 -5.83 7.11
CA TYR A 70 11.03 -5.22 8.09
C TYR A 70 11.82 -6.28 8.87
N ILE A 71 11.17 -7.35 9.32
CA ILE A 71 11.83 -8.48 9.99
C ILE A 71 12.85 -9.14 9.04
N LEU A 72 12.47 -9.38 7.78
CA LEU A 72 13.37 -9.92 6.76
C LEU A 72 14.60 -9.04 6.57
N VAL A 73 14.42 -7.72 6.42
CA VAL A 73 15.53 -6.76 6.30
C VAL A 73 16.42 -6.78 7.54
N MET A 74 15.84 -6.81 8.74
CA MET A 74 16.59 -6.88 9.99
C MET A 74 17.45 -8.14 10.06
N VAL A 75 16.83 -9.32 9.88
CA VAL A 75 17.50 -10.62 9.93
C VAL A 75 18.59 -10.72 8.86
N PHE A 76 18.26 -10.42 7.61
CA PHE A 76 19.21 -10.45 6.50
C PHE A 76 20.33 -9.42 6.65
N GLY A 77 20.04 -8.27 7.28
CA GLY A 77 21.03 -7.26 7.65
C GLY A 77 22.05 -7.80 8.65
N ILE A 78 21.59 -8.39 9.75
CA ILE A 78 22.43 -8.96 10.82
C ILE A 78 23.36 -10.05 10.28
N PHE A 79 22.83 -10.96 9.46
CA PHE A 79 23.62 -12.05 8.86
C PHE A 79 24.42 -11.63 7.61
N GLY A 80 24.37 -10.35 7.23
CA GLY A 80 25.08 -9.84 6.06
C GLY A 80 24.63 -10.49 4.74
N PHE A 81 23.39 -10.96 4.66
CA PHE A 81 22.81 -11.58 3.45
C PHE A 81 22.88 -10.60 2.27
N PHE A 82 22.66 -9.32 2.53
CA PHE A 82 22.74 -8.20 1.60
C PHE A 82 24.13 -7.90 1.03
N LYS A 83 25.20 -8.57 1.49
CA LYS A 83 26.58 -8.35 1.01
C LYS A 83 26.83 -8.90 -0.40
N LYS A 84 26.12 -9.96 -0.82
CA LYS A 84 26.33 -10.61 -2.12
C LYS A 84 25.05 -10.54 -2.96
N ARG A 85 25.14 -9.95 -4.15
CA ARG A 85 24.01 -9.85 -5.10
C ARG A 85 23.40 -11.21 -5.42
N SER A 86 24.22 -12.25 -5.59
CA SER A 86 23.77 -13.62 -5.89
C SER A 86 22.75 -14.17 -4.90
N ARG A 87 22.83 -13.78 -3.62
CA ARG A 87 21.88 -14.23 -2.58
C ARG A 87 20.47 -13.72 -2.82
N ILE A 88 20.34 -12.50 -3.37
CA ILE A 88 19.05 -11.90 -3.73
C ILE A 88 18.48 -12.57 -4.98
N PHE A 89 19.33 -12.89 -5.96
CA PHE A 89 18.92 -13.69 -7.12
C PHE A 89 18.38 -15.07 -6.70
N ILE A 90 19.09 -15.78 -5.81
CA ILE A 90 18.66 -17.08 -5.29
C ILE A 90 17.31 -16.95 -4.57
N LEU A 91 17.15 -15.92 -3.72
CA LEU A 91 15.90 -15.67 -3.01
C LEU A 91 14.74 -15.38 -3.97
N LEU A 92 14.99 -14.60 -5.04
CA LEU A 92 14.00 -14.32 -6.07
C LEU A 92 13.59 -15.62 -6.79
N ILE A 93 14.55 -16.41 -7.27
CA ILE A 93 14.26 -17.69 -7.95
C ILE A 93 13.46 -18.61 -7.03
N PHE A 94 13.88 -18.74 -5.77
CA PHE A 94 13.16 -19.53 -4.77
C PHE A 94 11.72 -19.05 -4.60
N SER A 95 11.50 -17.73 -4.53
CA SER A 95 10.15 -17.16 -4.41
C SER A 95 9.27 -17.38 -5.65
N ILE A 96 9.86 -17.37 -6.86
CA ILE A 96 9.17 -17.71 -8.12
C ILE A 96 8.75 -19.18 -8.10
N ILE A 97 9.68 -20.09 -7.75
CA ILE A 97 9.40 -21.53 -7.68
C ILE A 97 8.27 -21.79 -6.68
N LEU A 98 8.31 -21.18 -5.50
CA LEU A 98 7.23 -21.30 -4.52
C LEU A 98 5.88 -20.88 -5.09
N HIS A 99 5.82 -19.78 -5.83
CA HIS A 99 4.58 -19.30 -6.45
C HIS A 99 4.06 -20.24 -7.54
N VAL A 100 4.95 -20.77 -8.38
CA VAL A 100 4.58 -21.71 -9.45
C VAL A 100 4.08 -23.04 -8.87
N VAL A 101 4.71 -23.56 -7.83
CA VAL A 101 4.29 -24.80 -7.16
C VAL A 101 2.96 -24.62 -6.45
N LYS A 102 2.78 -23.47 -5.78
CA LYS A 102 1.53 -23.13 -5.09
C LYS A 102 1.32 -21.62 -5.13
N PRO A 103 0.20 -21.14 -5.70
CA PRO A 103 -0.13 -19.72 -5.72
C PRO A 103 0.02 -19.10 -4.33
N LEU A 104 0.82 -18.04 -4.26
CA LEU A 104 1.09 -17.33 -3.02
C LEU A 104 -0.19 -16.66 -2.52
N SER A 105 -0.45 -16.74 -1.21
CA SER A 105 -1.46 -15.90 -0.57
C SER A 105 -1.11 -14.42 -0.73
N ARG A 106 -2.10 -13.52 -0.73
CA ARG A 106 -1.94 -12.08 -0.91
C ARG A 106 -0.81 -11.42 -0.10
N THR A 107 -0.63 -11.77 1.18
CA THR A 107 0.50 -11.27 2.00
C THR A 107 1.86 -11.74 1.48
N LYS A 108 1.97 -13.01 1.13
CA LYS A 108 3.21 -13.59 0.59
C LYS A 108 3.54 -13.03 -0.78
N TRP A 109 2.51 -12.65 -1.55
CA TRP A 109 2.69 -11.96 -2.82
C TRP A 109 3.33 -10.58 -2.64
N LEU A 110 2.90 -9.78 -1.66
CA LEU A 110 3.58 -8.52 -1.35
C LEU A 110 5.05 -8.71 -0.93
N ILE A 111 5.34 -9.79 -0.19
CA ILE A 111 6.72 -10.14 0.17
C ILE A 111 7.53 -10.51 -1.08
N PHE A 112 6.92 -11.21 -2.05
CA PHE A 112 7.51 -11.50 -3.35
C PHE A 112 7.80 -10.21 -4.12
N GLU A 113 6.84 -9.29 -4.23
CA GLU A 113 7.02 -7.98 -4.87
C GLU A 113 8.14 -7.16 -4.22
N PHE A 114 8.27 -7.23 -2.89
CA PHE A 114 9.36 -6.61 -2.15
C PHE A 114 10.73 -7.22 -2.52
N ILE A 115 10.86 -8.55 -2.55
CA ILE A 115 12.11 -9.24 -2.95
C ILE A 115 12.47 -8.89 -4.40
N TYR A 116 11.46 -8.82 -5.27
CA TYR A 116 11.63 -8.44 -6.66
C TYR A 116 12.03 -6.96 -6.83
N GLY A 117 11.50 -6.06 -6.00
CA GLY A 117 11.97 -4.69 -5.88
C GLY A 117 13.43 -4.61 -5.41
N LEU A 118 13.82 -5.42 -4.42
CA LEU A 118 15.22 -5.53 -3.97
C LEU A 118 16.15 -5.98 -5.09
N PHE A 119 15.71 -6.94 -5.91
CA PHE A 119 16.46 -7.39 -7.07
C PHE A 119 16.79 -6.22 -8.02
N PHE A 120 15.79 -5.40 -8.36
CA PHE A 120 16.01 -4.23 -9.20
C PHE A 120 16.81 -3.13 -8.51
N PHE A 121 16.64 -2.94 -7.21
CA PHE A 121 17.44 -2.00 -6.43
C PHE A 121 18.94 -2.34 -6.50
N TYR A 122 19.31 -3.61 -6.35
CA TYR A 122 20.71 -4.05 -6.48
C TYR A 122 21.24 -4.00 -7.91
N ASN A 123 20.36 -4.05 -8.88
CA ASN A 123 20.67 -3.97 -10.31
C ASN A 123 20.17 -2.66 -10.92
N ILE A 124 20.17 -1.56 -10.15
CA ILE A 124 19.62 -0.27 -10.57
C ILE A 124 20.24 0.24 -11.87
N ASN A 125 21.49 -0.14 -12.14
CA ASN A 125 22.20 0.16 -13.39
C ASN A 125 21.51 -0.42 -14.63
N LEU A 126 20.80 -1.55 -14.52
CA LEU A 126 19.98 -2.08 -15.60
C LEU A 126 18.81 -1.14 -15.92
N LEU A 127 18.17 -0.59 -14.88
CA LEU A 127 17.06 0.35 -15.02
C LEU A 127 17.53 1.72 -15.54
N THR A 128 18.68 2.23 -15.07
CA THR A 128 19.15 3.58 -15.45
C THR A 128 19.87 3.63 -16.79
N LYS A 129 20.68 2.62 -17.13
CA LYS A 129 21.49 2.61 -18.36
C LYS A 129 20.81 1.93 -19.53
N LYS A 130 19.89 1.00 -19.25
CA LYS A 130 19.24 0.14 -20.25
C LYS A 130 17.71 0.10 -20.08
N PRO A 131 17.03 1.24 -19.83
CA PRO A 131 15.59 1.26 -19.53
C PRO A 131 14.76 0.66 -20.67
N ILE A 132 15.13 0.93 -21.93
CA ILE A 132 14.40 0.47 -23.10
C ILE A 132 14.38 -1.06 -23.20
N TYR A 133 15.48 -1.74 -22.84
CA TYR A 133 15.54 -3.20 -22.84
C TYR A 133 14.67 -3.81 -21.75
N VAL A 134 14.61 -3.16 -20.59
CA VAL A 134 13.73 -3.58 -19.49
C VAL A 134 12.26 -3.41 -19.89
N MET A 135 11.90 -2.26 -20.47
CA MET A 135 10.54 -2.01 -20.96
C MET A 135 10.14 -2.97 -22.09
N LEU A 136 11.05 -3.21 -23.06
CA LEU A 136 10.82 -4.17 -24.14
C LEU A 136 10.66 -5.60 -23.61
N PHE A 137 11.47 -6.01 -22.64
CA PHE A 137 11.30 -7.31 -21.99
C PHE A 137 9.92 -7.46 -21.36
N PHE A 138 9.45 -6.46 -20.61
CA PHE A 138 8.10 -6.50 -20.02
C PHE A 138 6.99 -6.42 -21.06
N PHE A 139 7.18 -5.63 -22.12
CA PHE A 139 6.21 -5.55 -23.21
C PHE A 139 6.07 -6.89 -23.94
N ILE A 140 7.18 -7.52 -24.34
CA ILE A 140 7.18 -8.81 -25.04
C ILE A 140 6.64 -9.91 -24.13
N SER A 141 7.10 -9.99 -22.87
CA SER A 141 6.56 -10.96 -21.93
C SER A 141 5.08 -10.72 -21.65
N SER A 142 4.60 -9.48 -21.61
CA SER A 142 3.15 -9.19 -21.48
C SER A 142 2.35 -9.77 -22.63
N ALA A 143 2.82 -9.64 -23.87
CA ALA A 143 2.16 -10.21 -25.04
C ALA A 143 2.10 -11.75 -24.98
N ILE A 144 3.18 -12.40 -24.53
CA ILE A 144 3.25 -13.87 -24.40
C ILE A 144 2.30 -14.35 -23.29
N PHE A 145 2.38 -13.77 -22.10
CA PHE A 145 1.59 -14.19 -20.94
C PHE A 145 0.11 -13.84 -21.10
N PHE A 146 -0.23 -12.79 -21.87
CA PHE A 146 -1.61 -12.48 -22.24
C PHE A 146 -2.26 -13.63 -23.01
N LYS A 147 -1.52 -14.25 -23.94
CA LYS A 147 -2.00 -15.39 -24.75
C LYS A 147 -2.17 -16.68 -23.94
N ILE A 148 -1.36 -16.87 -22.90
CA ILE A 148 -1.38 -18.09 -22.05
C ILE A 148 -2.38 -17.94 -20.87
N GLY A 149 -3.02 -16.77 -20.72
CA GLY A 149 -4.01 -16.53 -19.66
C GLY A 149 -3.43 -16.12 -18.31
N TYR A 150 -2.14 -15.77 -18.24
CA TYR A 150 -1.45 -15.33 -17.02
C TYR A 150 -1.31 -13.79 -16.96
N GLN A 151 -2.38 -13.08 -17.33
CA GLN A 151 -2.40 -11.62 -17.45
C GLN A 151 -2.09 -10.90 -16.13
N ASN A 152 -2.61 -11.41 -15.02
CA ASN A 152 -2.42 -10.79 -13.70
C ASN A 152 -0.95 -10.86 -13.25
N LEU A 153 -0.31 -12.01 -13.44
CA LEU A 153 1.08 -12.24 -13.03
C LEU A 153 2.04 -11.30 -13.77
N ILE A 154 1.87 -11.13 -15.08
CA ILE A 154 2.76 -10.24 -15.84
C ILE A 154 2.52 -8.77 -15.54
N PHE A 155 1.26 -8.38 -15.31
CA PHE A 155 0.94 -7.03 -14.86
C PHE A 155 1.65 -6.74 -13.54
N GLU A 156 1.48 -7.59 -12.54
CA GLU A 156 2.10 -7.47 -11.21
C GLU A 156 3.64 -7.49 -11.27
N MET A 157 4.26 -8.33 -12.12
CA MET A 157 5.72 -8.35 -12.31
C MET A 157 6.28 -7.16 -13.09
N SER A 158 5.47 -6.48 -13.89
CA SER A 158 5.90 -5.29 -14.64
C SER A 158 5.79 -4.00 -13.83
N LEU A 159 4.91 -3.97 -12.82
CA LEU A 159 4.65 -2.76 -12.02
C LEU A 159 5.90 -2.25 -11.24
N PRO A 160 6.63 -3.07 -10.45
CA PRO A 160 7.77 -2.59 -9.68
C PRO A 160 8.86 -1.89 -10.51
N PRO A 161 9.37 -2.46 -11.63
CA PRO A 161 10.37 -1.77 -12.45
C PRO A 161 9.81 -0.50 -13.10
N CYS A 162 8.54 -0.48 -13.52
CA CYS A 162 7.91 0.74 -14.05
C CYS A 162 7.84 1.86 -12.99
N ILE A 163 7.41 1.53 -11.77
CA ILE A 163 7.35 2.50 -10.65
C ILE A 163 8.75 2.99 -10.28
N LEU A 164 9.74 2.09 -10.22
CA LEU A 164 11.14 2.45 -9.97
C LEU A 164 11.68 3.37 -11.07
N LEU A 165 11.40 3.10 -12.35
CA LEU A 165 11.80 3.96 -13.46
C LEU A 165 11.18 5.37 -13.32
N LEU A 166 9.88 5.47 -13.01
CA LEU A 166 9.22 6.76 -12.77
C LEU A 166 9.89 7.54 -11.62
N GLY A 167 10.27 6.84 -10.55
CA GLY A 167 10.99 7.43 -9.41
C GLY A 167 12.42 7.88 -9.74
N ILE A 168 13.13 7.12 -10.57
CA ILE A 168 14.52 7.40 -10.99
C ILE A 168 14.57 8.60 -11.94
N TYR A 169 13.70 8.64 -12.94
CA TYR A 169 13.72 9.66 -14.00
C TYR A 169 13.14 11.02 -13.57
N LYS A 170 12.77 11.17 -12.30
CA LYS A 170 12.32 12.41 -11.65
C LYS A 170 11.45 13.29 -12.55
N ILE A 171 10.19 12.93 -12.73
CA ILE A 171 9.24 13.72 -13.53
C ILE A 171 9.12 15.13 -12.92
N PRO A 172 9.62 16.20 -13.61
CA PRO A 172 9.84 17.51 -12.99
C PRO A 172 8.59 18.10 -12.32
N PHE A 173 7.42 17.86 -12.91
CA PHE A 173 6.13 18.34 -12.41
C PHE A 173 5.81 17.86 -10.99
N PHE A 174 5.90 16.55 -10.73
CA PHE A 174 5.54 15.98 -9.43
C PHE A 174 6.53 16.37 -8.33
N PHE A 175 7.82 16.44 -8.68
CA PHE A 175 8.85 16.86 -7.73
C PHE A 175 8.71 18.34 -7.36
N ARG A 176 8.42 19.21 -8.33
CA ARG A 176 8.17 20.62 -8.08
C ARG A 176 6.96 20.82 -7.16
N ILE A 177 5.86 20.10 -7.39
CA ILE A 177 4.68 20.18 -6.50
C ILE A 177 5.04 19.74 -5.08
N LYS A 178 5.75 18.61 -4.93
CA LYS A 178 6.19 18.08 -3.64
C LYS A 178 6.99 19.11 -2.82
N GLU A 179 7.77 19.97 -3.46
CA GLU A 179 8.49 21.05 -2.77
C GLU A 179 7.56 22.06 -2.09
N TYR A 180 6.38 22.34 -2.66
CA TYR A 180 5.42 23.30 -2.09
C TYR A 180 4.45 22.65 -1.09
N ILE A 181 3.90 21.47 -1.41
CA ILE A 181 2.84 20.84 -0.59
C ILE A 181 3.35 19.73 0.34
N GLY A 182 4.59 19.29 0.18
CA GLY A 182 5.16 18.20 0.95
C GLY A 182 4.87 16.80 0.39
N ASP A 183 5.26 15.78 1.15
CA ASP A 183 5.06 14.38 0.78
C ASP A 183 3.68 13.87 1.19
N LEU A 184 2.70 14.03 0.31
CA LEU A 184 1.32 13.61 0.58
C LEU A 184 1.09 12.11 0.40
N SER A 185 2.09 11.35 -0.10
CA SER A 185 1.90 9.96 -0.51
C SER A 185 1.35 9.07 0.62
N TYR A 186 1.90 9.22 1.81
CA TYR A 186 1.46 8.47 2.99
C TYR A 186 0.03 8.84 3.40
N GLY A 187 -0.30 10.12 3.41
CA GLY A 187 -1.66 10.60 3.67
C GLY A 187 -2.67 10.04 2.67
N VAL A 188 -2.38 10.13 1.38
CA VAL A 188 -3.29 9.67 0.32
C VAL A 188 -3.56 8.17 0.48
N TYR A 189 -2.50 7.43 0.81
CA TYR A 189 -2.56 6.00 1.05
C TYR A 189 -3.45 5.63 2.25
N ILE A 190 -3.39 6.34 3.38
CA ILE A 190 -4.18 5.98 4.59
C ILE A 190 -5.58 6.60 4.64
N TYR A 191 -5.80 7.76 3.99
CA TYR A 191 -7.09 8.47 4.01
C TYR A 191 -8.00 8.13 2.82
N GLY A 192 -7.46 7.69 1.69
CA GLY A 192 -8.24 7.47 0.47
C GLY A 192 -9.42 6.53 0.67
N PHE A 193 -9.18 5.36 1.25
CA PHE A 193 -10.21 4.34 1.41
C PHE A 193 -11.34 4.78 2.36
N PRO A 194 -11.06 5.28 3.59
CA PRO A 194 -12.12 5.70 4.51
C PRO A 194 -12.91 6.91 4.01
N VAL A 195 -12.26 7.84 3.30
CA VAL A 195 -12.94 8.99 2.68
C VAL A 195 -13.92 8.51 1.61
N GLN A 196 -13.49 7.63 0.70
CA GLN A 196 -14.34 7.11 -0.36
C GLN A 196 -15.51 6.28 0.20
N GLN A 197 -15.26 5.46 1.21
CA GLN A 197 -16.32 4.72 1.92
C GLN A 197 -17.32 5.66 2.59
N THR A 198 -16.86 6.77 3.17
CA THR A 198 -17.74 7.77 3.79
C THR A 198 -18.63 8.44 2.75
N ILE A 199 -18.06 8.91 1.63
CA ILE A 199 -18.84 9.51 0.53
C ILE A 199 -19.83 8.50 -0.03
N SER A 200 -19.41 7.24 -0.23
CA SER A 200 -20.29 6.17 -0.69
C SER A 200 -21.41 5.87 0.31
N SER A 201 -21.16 5.97 1.60
CA SER A 201 -22.18 5.78 2.64
C SER A 201 -23.20 6.92 2.69
N LEU A 202 -22.76 8.16 2.46
CA LEU A 202 -23.63 9.34 2.54
C LEU A 202 -24.45 9.54 1.26
N TYR A 203 -23.82 9.38 0.10
CA TYR A 203 -24.42 9.67 -1.19
C TYR A 203 -24.79 8.42 -1.98
N GLY A 204 -24.07 7.31 -1.83
CA GLY A 204 -24.37 6.04 -2.49
C GLY A 204 -24.56 6.19 -4.00
N SER A 205 -25.65 5.64 -4.51
CA SER A 205 -26.07 5.74 -5.92
C SER A 205 -26.65 7.10 -6.32
N LYS A 206 -26.78 8.07 -5.39
CA LYS A 206 -27.31 9.41 -5.71
C LYS A 206 -26.33 10.27 -6.50
N ILE A 207 -25.04 9.90 -6.52
CA ILE A 207 -24.00 10.60 -7.27
C ILE A 207 -23.35 9.67 -8.29
N SER A 208 -22.91 10.23 -9.41
CA SER A 208 -22.17 9.48 -10.41
C SER A 208 -20.81 9.01 -9.87
N PHE A 209 -20.27 7.95 -10.47
CA PHE A 209 -18.93 7.46 -10.15
C PHE A 209 -17.87 8.57 -10.25
N SER A 210 -17.90 9.36 -11.32
CA SER A 210 -16.92 10.44 -11.54
C SER A 210 -16.99 11.50 -10.46
N LEU A 211 -18.19 11.86 -9.99
CA LEU A 211 -18.35 12.82 -8.91
C LEU A 211 -17.88 12.25 -7.56
N ASN A 212 -18.20 10.98 -7.28
CA ASN A 212 -17.68 10.28 -6.10
C ASN A 212 -16.16 10.26 -6.10
N PHE A 213 -15.54 9.90 -7.22
CA PHE A 213 -14.10 9.88 -7.40
C PHE A 213 -13.48 11.26 -7.17
N LEU A 214 -14.03 12.31 -7.80
CA LEU A 214 -13.50 13.68 -7.68
C LEU A 214 -13.58 14.18 -6.23
N LEU A 215 -14.73 14.01 -5.57
CA LEU A 215 -14.90 14.40 -4.17
C LEU A 215 -13.96 13.62 -3.25
N SER A 216 -13.85 12.31 -3.47
CA SER A 216 -12.95 11.46 -2.69
C SER A 216 -11.49 11.89 -2.85
N LEU A 217 -11.06 12.16 -4.08
CA LEU A 217 -9.71 12.61 -4.39
C LEU A 217 -9.40 13.96 -3.72
N LEU A 218 -10.29 14.95 -3.88
CA LEU A 218 -10.09 16.28 -3.31
C LEU A 218 -10.04 16.25 -1.78
N LEU A 219 -11.00 15.58 -1.12
CA LEU A 219 -11.00 15.46 0.34
C LEU A 219 -9.80 14.67 0.84
N THR A 220 -9.39 13.61 0.13
CA THR A 220 -8.19 12.83 0.47
C THR A 220 -6.94 13.71 0.40
N ILE A 221 -6.78 14.52 -0.64
CA ILE A 221 -5.64 15.45 -0.77
C ILE A 221 -5.64 16.45 0.38
N VAL A 222 -6.79 17.01 0.74
CA VAL A 222 -6.92 17.94 1.87
C VAL A 222 -6.49 17.28 3.18
N PHE A 223 -7.05 16.11 3.52
CA PHE A 223 -6.67 15.39 4.74
C PHE A 223 -5.20 14.97 4.75
N SER A 224 -4.68 14.56 3.59
CA SER A 224 -3.26 14.22 3.43
C SER A 224 -2.37 15.42 3.68
N PHE A 225 -2.73 16.59 3.14
CA PHE A 225 -2.01 17.83 3.34
C PHE A 225 -2.03 18.28 4.81
N LEU A 226 -3.19 18.21 5.47
CA LEU A 226 -3.31 18.53 6.90
C LEU A 226 -2.48 17.56 7.75
N SER A 227 -2.61 16.26 7.50
CA SER A 227 -1.83 15.23 8.20
C SER A 227 -0.32 15.44 8.01
N TYR A 228 0.11 15.73 6.79
CA TYR A 228 1.52 15.96 6.51
C TYR A 228 2.06 17.18 7.26
N ASN A 229 1.38 18.33 7.18
CA ASN A 229 1.90 19.57 7.75
C ASN A 229 1.82 19.63 9.28
N TYR A 230 0.78 19.05 9.88
CA TYR A 230 0.55 19.15 11.33
C TYR A 230 1.02 17.94 12.13
N ILE A 231 1.20 16.78 11.50
CA ILE A 231 1.59 15.54 12.20
C ILE A 231 2.92 15.03 11.68
N GLU A 232 3.00 14.71 10.39
CA GLU A 232 4.15 14.00 9.84
C GLU A 232 5.41 14.86 9.79
N LYS A 233 5.34 16.06 9.23
CA LYS A 233 6.46 16.99 9.06
C LYS A 233 7.08 17.39 10.41
N PRO A 234 6.32 17.74 11.47
CA PRO A 234 6.89 17.98 12.80
C PRO A 234 7.61 16.76 13.37
N ILE A 235 7.02 15.57 13.29
CA ILE A 235 7.62 14.32 13.81
C ILE A 235 8.90 13.99 13.05
N LEU A 236 8.92 14.16 11.72
CA LEU A 236 10.11 13.92 10.91
C LEU A 236 11.29 14.83 11.28
N LYS A 237 11.03 16.06 11.75
CA LYS A 237 12.08 16.97 12.25
C LYS A 237 12.74 16.48 13.53
N LEU A 238 12.07 15.63 14.31
CA LEU A 238 12.62 15.03 15.54
C LEU A 238 13.56 13.86 15.25
N LYS A 239 13.63 13.40 13.99
CA LYS A 239 14.55 12.33 13.60
C LYS A 239 16.00 12.81 13.75
N PRO A 240 16.85 12.10 14.51
CA PRO A 240 18.25 12.48 14.65
C PRO A 240 18.91 12.51 13.27
N SER A 241 19.64 13.58 12.97
CA SER A 241 20.40 13.67 11.73
C SER A 241 21.44 12.55 11.72
N ARG A 242 21.40 11.70 10.69
CA ARG A 242 22.48 10.75 10.45
C ARG A 242 23.71 11.56 10.06
N LYS A 243 24.62 11.80 11.02
CA LYS A 243 26.02 12.10 10.70
C LYS A 243 26.58 10.83 10.05
N TYR A 244 26.62 10.84 8.72
CA TYR A 244 27.42 9.91 7.94
C TYR A 244 28.82 10.49 7.79
#